data_AF-D4JYJ4-F1
#
_entry.id   AF-D4JYJ4-F1
#
_cell.length_a   1.000
_cell.length_b   1.000
_cell.length_c   1.000
_cell.angle_alpha   90.00
_cell.angle_beta   90.00
_cell.angle_gamma   90.00
#
_symmetry.space_group_name_H-M   'P 1'
#
loop_
_entity.id
_entity.type
_entity.pdbx_description
1 polymer ?
#
loop_
_entity_poly.entity_id
_entity_poly.type
_entity_poly.pdbx_seq_one_letter_code
_entity_poly.pdbx_strand_id
1 'polypeptide(L)'
;MIATTRCKGGREQVREYLIEAREKAGLTQQDVANRIGISRQYYQMVETGERQKRMDLSLAGGLSVVLNIPIAEIVQRESAAQESERQEGGAHDAET
;
A
#
# COMPACT_ATOMS: atom_id res chain seq x y z
N MET A 1 -12.01 -2.14 33.56
CA MET A 1 -11.27 -1.33 32.56
C MET A 1 -11.53 -1.95 31.20
N ILE A 2 -11.87 -1.13 30.22
CA ILE A 2 -12.54 -1.51 28.96
C ILE A 2 -11.59 -2.33 28.08
N ALA A 3 -11.99 -3.55 27.72
CA ALA A 3 -11.30 -4.38 26.75
C ALA A 3 -11.43 -3.75 25.36
N THR A 4 -10.32 -3.33 24.75
CA THR A 4 -10.30 -2.92 23.35
C THR A 4 -9.76 -4.06 22.50
N THR A 5 -10.57 -5.09 22.27
CA THR A 5 -10.37 -6.03 21.16
C THR A 5 -10.60 -5.27 19.85
N ARG A 6 -9.53 -4.72 19.25
CA ARG A 6 -9.61 -4.17 17.90
C ARG A 6 -9.45 -5.32 16.91
N CYS A 7 -10.57 -5.70 16.31
CA CYS A 7 -10.67 -6.60 15.17
C CYS A 7 -9.66 -6.19 14.08
N LYS A 8 -8.69 -7.04 13.76
CA LYS A 8 -7.87 -6.90 12.54
C LYS A 8 -8.66 -7.47 11.37
N GLY A 9 -9.62 -6.69 10.89
CA GLY A 9 -10.35 -6.99 9.67
C GLY A 9 -9.45 -6.80 8.45
N GLY A 10 -9.43 -7.80 7.57
CA GLY A 10 -8.98 -7.75 6.18
C GLY A 10 -7.50 -7.44 5.96
N ARG A 11 -6.69 -8.46 5.66
CA ARG A 11 -5.38 -8.23 5.02
C ARG A 11 -5.63 -7.81 3.57
N GLU A 12 -5.90 -6.52 3.39
CA GLU A 12 -5.81 -5.85 2.10
C GLU A 12 -4.36 -5.94 1.61
N GLN A 13 -4.16 -6.00 0.29
CA GLN A 13 -2.94 -6.53 -0.31
C GLN A 13 -1.67 -5.80 0.16
N VAL A 14 -0.71 -6.56 0.71
CA VAL A 14 0.59 -6.03 1.17
C VAL A 14 1.41 -5.60 -0.05
N ARG A 15 2.00 -4.40 -0.01
CA ARG A 15 2.88 -3.87 -1.06
C ARG A 15 4.31 -4.38 -0.87
N GLU A 16 4.52 -5.67 -1.14
CA GLU A 16 5.80 -6.35 -0.93
C GLU A 16 6.97 -5.64 -1.64
N TYR A 17 6.74 -5.11 -2.85
CA TYR A 17 7.76 -4.40 -3.61
C TYR A 17 8.31 -3.14 -2.90
N LEU A 18 7.49 -2.44 -2.11
CA LEU A 18 7.94 -1.29 -1.31
C LEU A 18 8.77 -1.75 -0.10
N ILE A 19 8.34 -2.84 0.54
CA ILE A 19 9.04 -3.43 1.69
C ILE A 19 10.44 -3.87 1.25
N GLU A 20 10.54 -4.61 0.15
CA GLU A 20 11.81 -5.06 -0.39
C GLU A 20 12.74 -3.90 -0.77
N ALA A 21 12.22 -2.87 -1.45
CA ALA A 21 13.02 -1.72 -1.84
C ALA A 21 13.55 -0.95 -0.62
N ARG A 22 12.72 -0.78 0.41
CA ARG A 22 13.11 -0.20 1.69
C ARG A 22 14.23 -1.00 2.36
N GLU A 23 14.10 -2.33 2.41
CA GLU A 23 15.09 -3.21 3.04
C GLU A 23 16.41 -3.24 2.27
N LYS A 24 16.35 -3.27 0.94
CA LYS A 24 17.53 -3.14 0.06
C LYS A 24 18.25 -1.80 0.27
N ALA A 25 17.50 -0.73 0.55
CA ALA A 25 18.05 0.57 0.89
C ALA A 25 18.54 0.69 2.35
N GLY A 26 18.35 -0.34 3.19
CA GLY A 26 18.74 -0.34 4.59
C GLY A 26 17.97 0.66 5.46
N LEU A 27 16.74 1.03 5.05
CA LEU A 27 15.94 2.05 5.72
C LEU A 27 14.89 1.43 6.65
N THR A 28 14.65 2.07 7.79
CA THR A 28 13.48 1.74 8.62
C THR A 28 12.22 2.42 8.08
N GLN A 29 11.04 1.95 8.50
CA GLN A 29 9.78 2.64 8.20
C GLN A 29 9.78 4.10 8.69
N GLN A 30 10.46 4.39 9.81
CA GLN A 30 10.57 5.74 10.34
C GLN A 30 11.45 6.62 9.45
N ASP A 31 12.54 6.09 8.91
CA ASP A 31 13.45 6.84 8.03
C ASP A 31 12.73 7.27 6.74
N VAL A 32 11.98 6.35 6.12
CA VAL A 32 11.20 6.66 4.91
C VAL A 32 10.13 7.70 5.22
N ALA A 33 9.39 7.53 6.32
CA ALA A 33 8.36 8.47 6.74
C ALA A 33 8.93 9.88 6.99
N ASN A 34 10.08 9.97 7.66
CA ASN A 34 10.78 11.24 7.91
C ASN A 34 11.22 11.92 6.62
N ARG A 35 11.75 11.16 5.65
CA ARG A 35 12.23 11.70 4.37
C ARG A 35 11.08 12.21 3.49
N ILE A 36 9.92 11.57 3.55
CA ILE A 36 8.72 11.97 2.78
C ILE A 36 7.93 13.07 3.51
N GLY A 37 8.07 13.18 4.84
CA GLY A 37 7.32 14.13 5.66
C GLY A 37 5.93 13.63 6.07
N ILE A 38 5.80 12.31 6.31
CA ILE A 38 4.56 11.67 6.76
C ILE A 38 4.75 10.98 8.11
N SER A 39 3.66 10.53 8.74
CA SER A 39 3.77 9.74 9.97
C SER A 39 4.22 8.31 9.66
N ARG A 40 4.99 7.70 10.57
CA ARG A 40 5.39 6.29 10.48
C ARG A 40 4.17 5.36 10.39
N GLN A 41 3.12 5.65 11.15
CA GLN A 41 1.88 4.87 11.11
C GLN A 41 1.23 4.94 9.72
N TYR A 42 1.24 6.11 9.08
CA TYR A 42 0.75 6.25 7.72
C TYR A 42 1.58 5.41 6.74
N TYR A 43 2.91 5.49 6.82
CA TYR A 43 3.78 4.66 5.97
C TYR A 43 3.58 3.15 6.20
N GLN A 44 3.40 2.71 7.45
CA GLN A 44 3.06 1.33 7.76
C GLN A 44 1.76 0.89 7.07
N MET A 45 0.71 1.73 7.11
CA MET A 45 -0.55 1.43 6.41
C MET A 45 -0.40 1.40 4.89
N VAL A 46 0.56 2.15 4.33
CA VAL A 46 0.89 2.08 2.90
C VAL A 46 1.50 0.72 2.56
N GLU A 47 2.46 0.24 3.35
CA GLU A 47 3.07 -1.08 3.14
C GLU A 47 2.05 -2.23 3.35
N THR A 48 1.17 -2.12 4.34
CA THR A 48 0.21 -3.18 4.69
C THR A 48 -1.12 -3.12 3.94
N GLY A 49 -1.39 -2.06 3.16
CA GLY A 49 -2.62 -1.90 2.39
C GLY A 49 -3.87 -1.52 3.20
N GLU A 50 -3.81 -1.49 4.54
CA GLU A 50 -4.98 -1.46 5.48
C GLU A 50 -5.94 -0.24 5.39
N ARG A 51 -5.66 0.79 4.58
CA ARG A 51 -6.55 1.98 4.53
C ARG A 51 -6.73 2.67 3.19
N GLN A 52 -5.94 2.35 2.16
CA GLN A 52 -5.97 3.10 0.89
C GLN A 52 -5.68 2.18 -0.30
N LYS A 53 -6.75 1.75 -0.98
CA LYS A 53 -6.69 1.05 -2.29
C LYS A 53 -5.97 1.84 -3.38
N ARG A 54 -5.82 3.16 -3.21
CA ARG A 54 -5.09 4.03 -4.15
C ARG A 54 -4.02 4.81 -3.40
N MET A 55 -2.79 4.70 -3.87
CA MET A 55 -1.69 5.56 -3.48
C MET A 55 -1.86 6.93 -4.16
N ASP A 56 -1.67 8.03 -3.41
CA ASP A 56 -1.64 9.38 -3.98
C ASP A 56 -0.33 9.62 -4.75
N LEU A 57 -0.38 10.46 -5.79
CA LEU A 57 0.76 10.79 -6.64
C LEU A 57 1.89 11.47 -5.85
N SER A 58 1.54 12.30 -4.85
CA SER A 58 2.53 12.96 -3.99
C SER A 58 3.35 11.94 -3.19
N LEU A 59 2.67 10.94 -2.64
CA LEU A 59 3.31 9.84 -1.91
C LEU A 59 4.14 8.98 -2.86
N ALA A 60 3.61 8.62 -4.02
CA ALA A 60 4.33 7.85 -5.04
C ALA A 60 5.61 8.57 -5.51
N GLY A 61 5.54 9.89 -5.71
CA GLY A 61 6.71 10.72 -6.03
C GLY A 61 7.75 10.73 -4.92
N GLY A 62 7.32 10.88 -3.65
CA GLY A 62 8.23 10.79 -2.49
C GLY A 62 8.91 9.42 -2.39
N LEU A 63 8.17 8.34 -2.59
CA LEU A 63 8.71 6.98 -2.59
C LEU A 63 9.69 6.75 -3.73
N SER A 64 9.40 7.30 -4.93
CA SER A 64 10.28 7.19 -6.08
C SER A 64 11.68 7.74 -5.77
N VAL A 65 11.76 8.91 -5.13
CA VAL A 65 13.01 9.53 -4.73
C VAL A 65 13.70 8.77 -3.60
N VAL A 66 12.97 8.43 -2.53
CA VAL A 66 13.56 7.83 -1.32
C VAL A 66 14.03 6.40 -1.54
N LEU A 67 13.27 5.61 -2.29
CA LEU A 67 13.54 4.19 -2.53
C LEU A 67 14.24 3.94 -3.88
N ASN A 68 14.51 5.00 -4.65
CA ASN A 68 15.12 4.92 -5.98
C ASN A 68 14.36 3.97 -6.93
N ILE A 69 13.03 4.01 -6.87
CA ILE A 69 12.14 3.25 -7.75
C ILE A 69 11.59 4.22 -8.79
N PRO A 70 11.66 3.95 -10.10
CA PRO A 70 11.02 4.81 -11.09
C PRO A 70 9.51 4.97 -10.82
N ILE A 71 9.00 6.20 -10.88
CA ILE A 71 7.57 6.48 -10.66
C ILE A 71 6.66 5.65 -11.56
N ALA A 72 7.10 5.36 -12.79
CA ALA A 72 6.39 4.50 -13.73
C ALA A 72 6.22 3.06 -13.22
N GLU A 73 7.24 2.51 -12.53
CA GLU A 73 7.14 1.17 -11.94
C GLU A 73 6.12 1.17 -10.79
N ILE A 74 6.13 2.19 -9.93
CA ILE A 74 5.14 2.32 -8.85
C ILE A 74 3.71 2.34 -9.43
N VAL A 75 3.46 3.16 -10.46
CA VAL A 75 2.15 3.26 -11.10
C VAL A 75 1.73 1.93 -11.75
N GLN A 76 2.65 1.22 -12.39
CA GLN A 76 2.37 -0.07 -13.01
C GLN A 76 1.98 -1.14 -11.98
N ARG A 77 2.72 -1.22 -10.86
CA ARG A 77 2.46 -2.15 -9.76
C ARG A 77 1.09 -1.90 -9.13
N GLU A 78 0.76 -0.63 -8.89
CA GLU A 78 -0.54 -0.25 -8.33
C GLU A 78 -1.69 -0.54 -9.31
N SER A 79 -1.49 -0.34 -10.62
CA SER A 79 -2.53 -0.61 -11.63
C SER A 79 -2.83 -2.11 -11.76
N ALA A 80 -1.79 -2.96 -11.78
CA ALA A 80 -1.93 -4.41 -11.85
C ALA A 80 -2.67 -4.97 -10.62
N ALA A 81 -2.42 -4.42 -9.42
CA ALA A 81 -3.12 -4.82 -8.21
C ALA A 81 -4.64 -4.50 -8.24
N GLN A 82 -5.07 -3.51 -9.03
CA GLN A 82 -6.50 -3.16 -9.16
C GLN A 82 -7.28 -4.05 -10.13
N GLU A 83 -6.59 -4.73 -11.05
CA GLU A 83 -7.23 -5.54 -12.10
C GLU A 83 -7.66 -6.91 -11.57
N SER A 84 -6.90 -7.50 -10.65
CA SER A 84 -7.22 -8.80 -10.05
C SER A 84 -8.51 -8.80 -9.21
N GLU A 85 -8.95 -7.65 -8.70
CA GLU A 85 -10.20 -7.54 -7.95
C GLU A 85 -11.46 -7.42 -8.84
N ARG A 86 -11.30 -7.11 -10.13
CA ARG A 86 -12.46 -6.86 -11.03
C ARG A 86 -13.05 -8.12 -11.65
N GLN A 87 -12.36 -9.26 -11.60
CA GLN A 87 -12.79 -10.49 -12.27
C GLN A 87 -13.78 -11.34 -11.44
N GLU A 88 -13.95 -11.08 -10.13
CA GLU A 88 -14.79 -11.89 -9.23
C GLU A 88 -16.20 -11.32 -8.95
N GLY A 89 -16.57 -10.18 -9.53
CA GLY A 89 -17.85 -9.49 -9.24
C GLY A 89 -19.02 -9.77 -10.20
N GLY A 90 -18.95 -10.80 -11.03
CA GLY A 90 -19.86 -10.98 -12.18
C GLY A 90 -20.67 -12.28 -12.19
N ALA A 91 -21.41 -12.59 -11.12
CA ALA A 91 -22.50 -13.56 -11.18
C ALA A 91 -23.50 -13.30 -10.04
N HIS A 92 -24.40 -12.33 -10.23
CA HIS A 92 -25.62 -12.24 -9.43
C HIS A 92 -26.79 -12.11 -10.41
N ASP A 93 -27.34 -13.29 -10.71
CA ASP A 93 -28.72 -13.60 -11.06
C ASP A 93 -29.38 -12.80 -12.17
N ALA A 94 -29.19 -13.28 -13.40
CA ALA A 94 -30.24 -13.24 -14.40
C ALA A 94 -30.84 -14.65 -14.51
N GLU A 95 -31.93 -14.92 -13.78
CA GLU A 95 -33.02 -15.78 -14.27
C GLU A 95 -34.25 -15.70 -13.36
N THR A 96 -35.27 -15.02 -13.92
CA THR A 96 -36.73 -15.23 -13.88
C THR A 96 -37.37 -15.94 -12.68
#